data_AF-A0A482D984-F1
#
_entry.id   AF-A0A482D984-F1
#
_cell.length_a   1.000
_cell.length_b   1.000
_cell.length_c   1.000
_cell.angle_alpha   90.00
_cell.angle_beta   90.00
_cell.angle_gamma   90.00
#
_symmetry.space_group_name_H-M   'P 1'
#
loop_
_entity.id
_entity.type
_entity.pdbx_description
1 polymer ?
#
loop_
_entity_poly.entity_id
_entity_poly.type
_entity_poly.pdbx_seq_one_letter_code
_entity_poly.pdbx_strand_id
1 'polypeptide(L)'
;TKDDGTEEKISTKNILLATGSEVTPFPGIEIDEKQVVSSTGALSLEKVPEKMIVIGAGVIGVELGSVWHRLGAEVTCVEFLGHIGGLGI
;
A
#
# COMPACT_ATOMS: atom_id res chain seq x y z
N THR A 1 15.12 -20.82 3.44
CA THR A 1 16.00 -20.67 4.61
C THR A 1 15.12 -20.30 5.78
N LYS A 2 15.27 -20.97 6.91
CA LYS A 2 14.54 -20.62 8.14
C LYS A 2 15.09 -19.33 8.72
N ASP A 3 14.37 -18.73 9.68
CA ASP A 3 14.76 -17.47 10.31
C ASP A 3 16.13 -17.53 11.00
N ASP A 4 16.58 -18.74 11.37
CA ASP A 4 17.89 -19.02 11.96
C ASP A 4 19.02 -19.20 10.92
N GLY A 5 18.74 -18.95 9.64
CA GLY A 5 19.71 -19.10 8.55
C GLY A 5 19.92 -20.53 8.08
N THR A 6 19.23 -21.51 8.65
CA THR A 6 19.37 -22.92 8.23
C THR A 6 18.60 -23.22 6.95
N GLU A 7 19.12 -24.14 6.15
CA GLU A 7 18.46 -24.64 4.95
C GLU A 7 17.62 -25.89 5.26
N GLU A 8 16.41 -25.94 4.71
CA GLU A 8 15.55 -27.10 4.77
C GLU A 8 15.15 -27.52 3.35
N LYS A 9 15.33 -28.80 3.05
CA LYS A 9 14.93 -29.39 1.78
C LYS A 9 13.60 -30.11 1.95
N ILE A 10 12.59 -29.68 1.20
CA ILE A 10 11.26 -30.28 1.22
C ILE A 10 11.12 -31.20 0.01
N SER A 11 10.87 -32.49 0.26
CA SER A 11 10.51 -33.47 -0.78
C SER A 11 8.99 -33.61 -0.83
N THR A 12 8.39 -33.27 -1.96
CA THR A 12 6.93 -33.32 -2.16
C THR A 12 6.61 -33.74 -3.60
N LYS A 13 5.37 -34.17 -3.84
CA LYS A 13 4.89 -34.53 -5.18
C LYS A 13 4.60 -33.29 -6.04
N ASN A 14 4.06 -32.24 -5.43
CA ASN A 14 3.62 -31.03 -6.11
C ASN A 14 4.05 -29.79 -5.32
N ILE A 15 4.27 -28.69 -6.03
CA ILE A 15 4.59 -27.37 -5.48
C ILE A 15 3.58 -26.35 -6.01
N LEU A 16 3.01 -25.55 -5.10
CA LEU A 16 2.19 -24.39 -5.43
C LEU A 16 2.93 -23.11 -5.01
N LEU A 17 3.18 -22.21 -5.96
CA LEU A 17 3.76 -20.90 -5.67
C LEU A 17 2.63 -19.92 -5.34
N ALA A 18 2.62 -19.41 -4.11
CA ALA A 18 1.58 -18.51 -3.60
C ALA A 18 2.19 -17.39 -2.74
N THR A 19 3.27 -16.77 -3.22
CA THR A 19 4.07 -15.78 -2.46
C THR A 19 3.43 -14.38 -2.37
N GLY A 20 2.28 -14.17 -3.01
CA GLY A 20 1.56 -12.90 -2.95
C GLY A 20 2.21 -11.78 -3.76
N SER A 21 2.08 -10.55 -3.26
CA SER A 21 2.55 -9.31 -3.90
C SER A 21 3.06 -8.32 -2.85
N GLU A 22 3.74 -7.28 -3.30
CA GLU A 22 4.24 -6.19 -2.46
C GLU A 22 3.87 -4.82 -3.05
N VAL A 23 4.08 -3.77 -2.26
CA VAL A 23 3.83 -2.38 -2.67
C VAL A 23 4.82 -1.98 -3.76
N THR A 24 4.33 -1.40 -4.85
CA THR A 24 5.20 -0.86 -5.92
C THR A 24 5.84 0.44 -5.44
N PRO A 25 7.19 0.56 -5.44
CA PRO A 25 7.87 1.78 -5.03
C PRO A 25 7.68 2.89 -6.06
N PHE A 26 7.58 4.14 -5.59
CA PHE A 26 7.54 5.31 -6.46
C PHE A 26 8.98 5.85 -6.66
N PRO A 27 9.51 5.92 -7.89
CA PRO A 27 10.88 6.39 -8.13
C PRO A 27 11.13 7.80 -7.55
N GLY A 28 12.17 7.93 -6.73
CA GLY A 28 12.55 9.20 -6.11
C GLY A 28 11.77 9.57 -4.85
N ILE A 29 10.85 8.71 -4.38
CA ILE A 29 10.14 8.86 -3.11
C ILE A 29 10.42 7.63 -2.25
N GLU A 30 10.99 7.85 -1.07
CA GLU A 30 11.21 6.80 -0.07
C GLU A 30 10.01 6.73 0.88
N ILE A 31 9.53 5.52 1.14
CA ILE A 31 8.46 5.25 2.10
C ILE A 31 9.12 5.04 3.47
N ASP A 32 8.85 5.92 4.43
CA ASP A 32 9.42 5.88 5.79
C ASP A 32 8.44 5.33 6.85
N GLU A 33 7.18 5.07 6.45
CA GLU A 33 6.06 4.63 7.29
C GLU A 33 5.77 5.56 8.48
N LYS A 34 6.17 6.84 8.38
CA LYS A 34 5.92 7.88 9.38
C LYS A 34 5.21 9.09 8.78
N GLN A 35 5.77 9.64 7.71
CA GLN A 35 5.22 10.77 6.98
C GLN A 35 4.85 10.38 5.55
N VAL A 36 5.68 9.58 4.90
CA VAL A 36 5.40 8.99 3.59
C VAL A 36 5.13 7.51 3.82
N VAL A 37 3.86 7.13 3.70
CA VAL A 37 3.36 5.82 4.11
C VAL A 37 2.87 5.01 2.93
N SER A 38 2.97 3.68 3.03
CA SER A 38 2.29 2.77 2.12
C SER A 38 0.82 2.58 2.54
N SER A 39 0.10 1.67 1.87
CA SER A 39 -1.23 1.25 2.33
C SER A 39 -1.20 0.65 3.74
N THR A 40 -0.11 -0.02 4.12
CA THR A 40 0.06 -0.60 5.46
C THR A 40 0.21 0.48 6.52
N GLY A 41 1.11 1.45 6.33
CA GLY A 41 1.29 2.56 7.28
C GLY A 41 0.05 3.46 7.37
N ALA A 42 -0.63 3.68 6.25
CA ALA A 42 -1.89 4.45 6.20
C ALA A 42 -3.04 3.82 7.02
N LEU A 43 -2.97 2.53 7.38
CA LEU A 43 -3.94 1.90 8.28
C LEU A 43 -3.67 2.16 9.76
N SER A 44 -2.48 2.66 10.11
CA SER A 44 -1.98 2.73 11.49
C SER A 44 -1.42 4.10 11.87
N LEU A 45 -1.86 5.18 11.20
CA LEU A 45 -1.46 6.53 11.58
C LEU A 45 -1.94 6.84 13.02
N GLU A 46 -1.04 7.38 13.84
CA GLU A 46 -1.32 7.66 15.25
C GLU A 46 -2.35 8.79 15.46
N LYS A 47 -2.55 9.64 14.46
CA LYS A 47 -3.49 10.76 14.48
C LYS A 47 -4.02 11.07 13.09
N VAL A 48 -5.19 11.69 13.03
CA VAL A 48 -5.77 12.20 11.78
C VAL A 48 -4.85 13.33 11.25
N PRO A 49 -4.33 13.23 10.02
CA PRO A 49 -3.55 14.30 9.43
C PRO A 49 -4.46 15.49 9.07
N GLU A 50 -3.95 16.72 9.20
CA GLU A 50 -4.70 17.91 8.76
C GLU A 50 -4.91 17.90 7.24
N LYS A 51 -3.85 17.54 6.49
CA LYS A 51 -3.87 17.37 5.04
C LYS A 51 -3.21 16.06 4.65
N MET A 52 -3.77 15.38 3.66
CA MET A 52 -3.24 14.13 3.13
C MET A 52 -3.28 14.14 1.60
N ILE A 53 -2.16 13.79 0.97
CA ILE A 53 -2.08 13.56 -0.47
C ILE A 53 -2.01 12.05 -0.70
N VAL A 54 -2.85 11.54 -1.58
CA VAL A 54 -2.83 10.15 -2.05
C VAL A 54 -2.34 10.12 -3.49
N ILE A 55 -1.23 9.43 -3.75
CA ILE A 55 -0.72 9.22 -5.11
C ILE A 55 -1.34 7.92 -5.64
N GLY A 56 -2.18 8.04 -6.67
CA GLY A 56 -2.98 6.96 -7.24
C GLY A 56 -4.42 6.95 -6.72
N ALA A 57 -5.38 7.19 -7.61
CA ALA A 57 -6.82 7.16 -7.32
C ALA A 57 -7.47 5.82 -7.75
N GLY A 58 -6.72 4.72 -7.64
CA GLY A 58 -7.26 3.35 -7.71
C GLY A 58 -8.06 2.97 -6.45
N VAL A 59 -8.53 1.73 -6.38
CA VAL A 59 -9.41 1.24 -5.29
C VAL A 59 -8.82 1.50 -3.90
N ILE A 60 -7.60 1.01 -3.62
CA ILE A 60 -6.95 1.19 -2.32
C ILE A 60 -6.79 2.68 -1.97
N GLY A 61 -6.40 3.49 -2.95
CA GLY A 61 -6.19 4.92 -2.77
C GLY A 61 -7.47 5.66 -2.36
N VAL A 62 -8.59 5.38 -3.03
CA VAL A 62 -9.88 6.01 -2.70
C VAL A 62 -10.51 5.44 -1.43
N GLU A 63 -10.30 4.16 -1.11
CA GLU A 63 -10.75 3.57 0.15
C GLU A 63 -10.07 4.24 1.35
N LEU A 64 -8.74 4.28 1.36
CA LEU A 64 -7.96 4.89 2.45
C LEU A 64 -8.14 6.41 2.49
N GLY A 65 -8.14 7.07 1.34
CA GLY A 65 -8.45 8.49 1.24
C GLY A 65 -9.83 8.82 1.81
N SER A 66 -10.84 7.98 1.52
CA SER A 66 -12.19 8.16 2.07
C SER A 66 -12.23 7.97 3.59
N VAL A 67 -11.51 6.98 4.13
CA VAL A 67 -11.39 6.77 5.60
C VAL A 67 -10.85 8.03 6.27
N TRP A 68 -9.69 8.53 5.83
CA TRP A 68 -9.06 9.68 6.47
C TRP A 68 -9.83 10.99 6.25
N HIS A 69 -10.46 11.16 5.08
CA HIS A 69 -11.32 12.31 4.83
C HIS A 69 -12.52 12.34 5.80
N ARG A 70 -13.18 11.20 6.01
CA ARG A 70 -14.31 11.09 6.94
C ARG A 70 -13.91 11.36 8.40
N LEU A 71 -12.66 11.09 8.75
CA LEU A 71 -12.10 11.37 10.07
C LEU A 71 -11.65 12.83 10.25
N GLY A 72 -11.64 13.64 9.18
CA GLY A 72 -11.39 15.07 9.24
C GLY A 72 -10.19 15.57 8.42
N ALA A 73 -9.48 14.69 7.72
CA ALA A 73 -8.37 15.11 6.87
C ALA A 73 -8.86 15.83 5.60
N GLU A 74 -8.18 16.89 5.20
CA GLU A 74 -8.31 17.43 3.84
C GLU A 74 -7.53 16.53 2.87
N VAL A 75 -8.24 15.75 2.06
CA VAL A 75 -7.63 14.73 1.20
C VAL A 75 -7.60 15.19 -0.26
N THR A 76 -6.44 15.08 -0.89
CA THR A 76 -6.25 15.27 -2.34
C THR A 76 -5.71 14.00 -2.97
N CYS A 77 -6.41 13.45 -3.96
CA CYS A 77 -5.89 12.34 -4.77
C CYS A 77 -5.25 12.89 -6.04
N VAL A 78 -4.01 12.47 -6.32
CA VAL A 78 -3.28 12.78 -7.55
C VAL A 78 -3.23 11.51 -8.38
N GLU A 79 -3.90 11.51 -9.53
CA GLU A 79 -3.96 10.40 -10.47
C GLU A 79 -3.41 10.83 -11.82
N PHE A 80 -2.61 9.96 -12.43
CA PHE A 80 -2.04 10.22 -13.74
C PHE A 80 -3.09 10.07 -14.85
N LEU A 81 -3.98 9.10 -14.70
CA LEU A 81 -5.06 8.84 -15.64
C LEU A 81 -6.23 9.83 -15.49
N GLY A 82 -7.12 9.83 -16.48
CA GLY A 82 -8.29 10.72 -16.52
C GLY A 82 -9.50 10.23 -15.72
N HIS A 83 -9.36 9.19 -14.90
CA HIS A 83 -10.46 8.56 -14.16
C HIS A 83 -10.00 8.00 -12.81
N ILE A 84 -10.96 7.73 -11.92
CA ILE A 84 -10.76 7.09 -10.61
C ILE A 84 -11.21 5.62 -10.64
N GLY A 85 -10.83 4.86 -9.61
CA GLY A 85 -11.31 3.49 -9.38
C GLY A 85 -10.53 2.40 -10.13
N GLY A 86 -9.48 2.75 -10.87
CA GLY A 86 -8.57 1.78 -11.51
C GLY A 86 -9.17 1.05 -12.71
N LEU A 87 -9.56 1.77 -13.77
CA LEU A 87 -10.11 1.19 -15.01
C LEU A 87 -9.35 -0.06 -15.50
N GLY A 88 -10.09 -1.15 -15.71
CA GLY A 88 -9.54 -2.41 -16.23
C GLY A 88 -9.08 -3.39 -15.15
N ILE A 89 -9.26 -3.05 -13.87
CA ILE A 89 -9.34 -4.05 -12.79
C ILE A 89 -10.73 -4.69 -12.71
#